data_AF-A0A0T5VV60-F1
#
_entry.id   AF-A0A0T5VV60-F1
#
_cell.length_a   1.000
_cell.length_b   1.000
_cell.length_c   1.000
_cell.angle_alpha   90.00
_cell.angle_beta   90.00
_cell.angle_gamma   90.00
#
_symmetry.space_group_name_H-M   'P 1'
#
loop_
_entity.id
_entity.type
_entity.pdbx_description
1 polymer ?
#
loop_
_entity_poly.entity_id
_entity_poly.type
_entity_poly.pdbx_seq_one_letter_code
_entity_poly.pdbx_strand_id
1 'polypeptide(L)'
;MSSFFIAACRKEDNPKLPALERVPLPQLTVDKTGDATISALAPDAFVGKFSVSLFYPEDVKPSKLDIVVIKNGNAAVVKTIQAGVTSYPTNITLTGTQIKSLFGVSSVLGDSYTIGANITTEGGKFYPAFSTLGETNNGGLSSVAGSTPQITFAAVCQFKMSDYGAVGTIVPYTVVTDEWADYSAGQTVPVTIIDATHLSFFYGTDVSVKPIVITINPTDNTTSAASVAYGGYGGPPIFTAVSLAGSAANAVAPCDLTVGVRLSHTSPLGSYGDFTIKLKKK
;
A
#
# COMPACT_ATOMS: atom_id res chain seq x y z
N MET A 1 -49.73 39.86 -44.91
CA MET A 1 -48.64 38.86 -44.92
C MET A 1 -47.58 39.33 -43.93
N SER A 2 -47.50 38.67 -42.78
CA SER A 2 -46.53 38.99 -41.73
C SER A 2 -45.15 38.47 -42.13
N SER A 3 -44.19 39.37 -42.26
CA SER A 3 -42.78 39.01 -42.44
C SER A 3 -42.20 38.50 -41.13
N PHE A 4 -41.82 37.22 -41.11
CA PHE A 4 -41.05 36.60 -40.04
C PHE A 4 -39.58 37.04 -40.20
N PHE A 5 -39.08 37.89 -39.29
CA PHE A 5 -37.65 38.18 -39.20
C PHE A 5 -36.97 37.03 -38.44
N ILE A 6 -36.26 36.18 -39.17
CA ILE A 6 -35.35 35.20 -38.59
C ILE A 6 -34.07 35.96 -38.18
N ALA A 7 -33.98 36.34 -36.91
CA ALA A 7 -32.73 36.85 -36.34
C ALA A 7 -31.75 35.68 -36.20
N ALA A 8 -30.95 35.44 -37.24
CA ALA A 8 -29.82 34.55 -37.15
C ALA A 8 -28.70 35.24 -36.35
N CYS A 9 -28.33 34.70 -35.18
CA CYS A 9 -27.15 35.14 -34.43
C CYS A 9 -25.92 34.98 -35.32
N ARG A 10 -25.34 36.09 -35.78
CA ARG A 10 -24.09 36.07 -36.53
C ARG A 10 -22.98 35.71 -35.56
N LYS A 11 -21.92 35.07 -36.06
CA LYS A 11 -20.71 34.77 -35.28
C LYS A 11 -20.14 36.02 -34.59
N GLU A 12 -20.34 37.18 -35.21
CA GLU A 12 -19.98 38.53 -34.74
C GLU A 12 -20.81 39.01 -33.55
N ASP A 13 -22.02 38.48 -33.34
CA ASP A 13 -22.95 38.89 -32.27
C ASP A 13 -22.62 38.21 -30.94
N ASN A 14 -21.69 37.25 -30.94
CA ASN A 14 -21.20 36.59 -29.74
C ASN A 14 -19.94 37.28 -29.22
N PRO A 15 -19.78 37.42 -27.88
CA PRO A 15 -18.53 37.84 -27.29
C PRO A 15 -17.37 37.00 -27.85
N LYS A 16 -16.31 37.66 -28.30
CA LYS A 16 -15.10 36.94 -28.72
C LYS A 16 -14.63 36.07 -27.57
N LEU A 17 -14.29 34.81 -27.86
CA LEU A 17 -13.69 33.93 -26.87
C LEU A 17 -12.47 34.65 -26.25
N PRO A 18 -12.35 34.65 -24.92
CA PRO A 18 -11.17 35.22 -24.28
C PRO A 18 -9.91 34.51 -24.79
N ALA A 19 -8.78 35.22 -24.76
CA ALA A 19 -7.51 34.61 -25.11
C ALA A 19 -7.29 33.34 -24.27
N LEU A 20 -7.14 32.20 -24.94
CA LEU A 20 -6.92 30.93 -24.28
C LEU A 20 -5.47 30.87 -23.81
N GLU A 21 -5.29 30.78 -22.50
CA GLU A 21 -3.99 30.54 -21.89
C GLU A 21 -3.72 29.03 -21.88
N ARG A 22 -2.51 28.64 -22.29
CA ARG A 22 -2.05 27.26 -22.15
C ARG A 22 -1.64 27.04 -20.70
N VAL A 23 -2.21 26.04 -20.06
CA VAL A 23 -1.88 25.68 -18.67
C VAL A 23 -0.90 24.49 -18.70
N PRO A 24 0.28 24.61 -18.07
CA PRO A 24 1.21 23.49 -17.97
C PRO A 24 0.56 22.30 -17.27
N LEU A 25 0.92 21.07 -17.66
CA LEU A 25 0.39 19.85 -17.05
C LEU A 25 1.45 19.19 -16.17
N PRO A 26 1.24 19.07 -14.84
CA PRO A 26 2.16 18.34 -13.97
C PRO A 26 2.12 16.84 -14.24
N GLN A 27 3.28 16.20 -14.09
CA GLN A 27 3.47 14.76 -14.17
C GLN A 27 4.09 14.27 -12.86
N LEU A 28 3.32 13.54 -12.07
CA LEU A 28 3.78 12.91 -10.83
C LEU A 28 4.06 11.43 -11.09
N THR A 29 5.22 10.95 -10.64
CA THR A 29 5.61 9.54 -10.81
C THR A 29 6.12 8.97 -9.49
N VAL A 30 5.53 7.87 -9.02
CA VAL A 30 6.01 7.18 -7.82
C VAL A 30 7.38 6.57 -8.10
N ASP A 31 8.32 6.80 -7.19
CA ASP A 31 9.63 6.17 -7.19
C ASP A 31 9.58 4.87 -6.36
N LYS A 32 9.82 3.75 -7.05
CA LYS A 32 9.76 2.40 -6.46
C LYS A 32 10.88 2.10 -5.47
N THR A 33 11.86 3.00 -5.28
CA THR A 33 12.88 2.88 -4.23
C THR A 33 12.37 3.34 -2.86
N GLY A 34 11.18 3.97 -2.79
CA GLY A 34 10.48 4.28 -1.54
C GLY A 34 9.37 3.28 -1.21
N ASP A 35 8.71 3.49 -0.07
CA ASP A 35 7.53 2.72 0.31
C ASP A 35 6.36 2.95 -0.68
N ALA A 36 5.79 1.87 -1.19
CA ALA A 36 4.61 1.92 -2.05
C ALA A 36 3.30 2.18 -1.26
N THR A 37 3.29 1.84 0.02
CA THR A 37 2.12 1.92 0.90
C THR A 37 2.53 2.32 2.32
N ILE A 38 1.59 2.89 3.06
CA ILE A 38 1.77 3.25 4.47
C ILE A 38 1.37 2.02 5.30
N SER A 39 2.24 1.56 6.21
CA SER A 39 1.86 0.49 7.15
C SER A 39 0.87 1.06 8.18
N ALA A 40 -0.29 0.42 8.33
CA ALA A 40 -1.25 0.81 9.38
C ALA A 40 -0.73 0.51 10.80
N LEU A 41 0.28 -0.37 10.95
CA LEU A 41 0.91 -0.68 12.23
C LEU A 41 2.02 0.29 12.62
N ALA A 42 2.79 0.74 11.63
CA ALA A 42 3.92 1.63 11.81
C ALA A 42 3.85 2.81 10.82
N PRO A 43 2.78 3.63 10.88
CA PRO A 43 2.55 4.68 9.89
C PRO A 43 3.66 5.73 9.90
N ASP A 44 4.24 6.01 11.08
CA ASP A 44 5.29 7.02 11.25
C ASP A 44 6.63 6.57 10.60
N ALA A 45 6.82 5.28 10.33
CA ALA A 45 8.01 4.73 9.65
C ALA A 45 7.95 4.84 8.12
N PHE A 46 6.82 5.29 7.55
CA PHE A 46 6.64 5.42 6.11
C PHE A 46 7.63 6.40 5.49
N VAL A 47 8.24 6.00 4.37
CA VAL A 47 9.11 6.84 3.53
C VAL A 47 8.74 6.64 2.06
N GLY A 48 7.73 7.37 1.60
CA GLY A 48 7.32 7.40 0.19
C GLY A 48 8.21 8.34 -0.63
N LYS A 49 8.47 7.98 -1.89
CA LYS A 49 9.23 8.81 -2.83
C LYS A 49 8.48 8.98 -4.14
N PHE A 50 8.57 10.16 -4.72
CA PHE A 50 8.01 10.44 -6.03
C PHE A 50 8.75 11.61 -6.69
N SER A 51 8.60 11.73 -8.01
CA SER A 51 9.09 12.88 -8.77
C SER A 51 7.94 13.74 -9.27
N VAL A 52 8.22 15.03 -9.41
CA VAL A 52 7.35 16.01 -10.05
C VAL A 52 8.06 16.52 -11.30
N SER A 53 7.42 16.34 -12.45
CA SER A 53 7.87 16.78 -13.76
C SER A 53 6.75 17.55 -14.48
N LEU A 54 7.02 18.00 -15.70
CA LEU A 54 6.00 18.50 -16.62
C LEU A 54 5.75 17.45 -17.69
N PHE A 55 4.49 17.20 -18.02
CA PHE A 55 4.11 16.26 -19.08
C PHE A 55 4.58 16.74 -20.47
N TYR A 56 4.53 18.05 -20.70
CA TYR A 56 5.10 18.71 -21.88
C TYR A 56 6.28 19.62 -21.47
N PRO A 57 7.51 19.09 -21.35
CA PRO A 57 8.65 19.83 -20.79
C PRO A 57 9.14 21.00 -21.65
N GLU A 58 8.94 20.92 -22.97
CA GLU A 58 9.33 21.95 -23.95
C GLU A 58 8.24 23.00 -24.19
N ASP A 59 7.13 22.93 -23.46
CA ASP A 59 6.01 23.85 -23.58
C ASP A 59 6.10 25.02 -22.57
N VAL A 60 5.05 25.85 -22.50
CA VAL A 60 4.88 26.87 -21.47
C VAL A 60 5.11 26.26 -20.09
N LYS A 61 5.97 26.92 -19.31
CA LYS A 61 6.34 26.48 -17.96
C LYS A 61 5.49 27.22 -16.92
N PRO A 62 5.19 26.59 -15.79
CA PRO A 62 4.59 27.31 -14.68
C PRO A 62 5.63 28.25 -14.06
N SER A 63 5.16 29.36 -13.50
CA SER A 63 6.00 30.18 -12.62
C SER A 63 6.46 29.36 -11.41
N LYS A 64 5.55 28.57 -10.84
CA LYS A 64 5.83 27.59 -9.77
C LYS A 64 4.76 26.52 -9.67
N LEU A 65 5.14 25.38 -9.09
CA LEU A 65 4.22 24.37 -8.58
C LEU A 65 4.28 24.32 -7.05
N ASP A 66 3.11 24.26 -6.41
CA ASP A 66 2.99 23.97 -4.97
C ASP A 66 2.42 22.55 -4.81
N ILE A 67 3.22 21.63 -4.27
CA ILE A 67 2.85 20.21 -4.12
C ILE A 67 1.98 20.06 -2.89
N VAL A 68 0.80 19.49 -3.11
CA VAL A 68 -0.26 19.43 -2.11
C VAL A 68 -0.81 18.03 -1.95
N VAL A 69 -1.40 17.77 -0.80
CA VAL A 69 -2.01 16.49 -0.43
C VAL A 69 -3.36 16.71 0.22
N ILE A 70 -4.29 15.81 -0.09
CA ILE A 70 -5.57 15.67 0.60
C ILE A 70 -5.66 14.29 1.24
N LYS A 71 -6.39 14.21 2.35
CA LYS A 71 -6.68 12.96 3.05
C LYS A 71 -8.07 12.47 2.66
N ASN A 72 -8.21 11.20 2.31
CA ASN A 72 -9.49 10.50 2.06
C ASN A 72 -10.40 11.24 1.06
N GLY A 73 -9.81 11.81 0.00
CA GLY A 73 -10.56 12.57 -1.02
C GLY A 73 -11.13 13.91 -0.54
N ASN A 74 -10.83 14.36 0.68
CA ASN A 74 -11.39 15.59 1.24
C ASN A 74 -10.69 16.85 0.66
N ALA A 75 -11.22 17.35 -0.45
CA ALA A 75 -10.74 18.56 -1.11
C ALA A 75 -10.97 19.86 -0.30
N ALA A 76 -11.73 19.83 0.80
CA ALA A 76 -11.87 20.99 1.69
C ALA A 76 -10.64 21.18 2.60
N VAL A 77 -9.81 20.14 2.77
CA VAL A 77 -8.62 20.15 3.63
C VAL A 77 -7.40 19.81 2.81
N VAL A 78 -6.88 20.80 2.09
CA VAL A 78 -5.65 20.70 1.29
C VAL A 78 -4.46 21.13 2.15
N LYS A 79 -3.40 20.32 2.15
CA LYS A 79 -2.15 20.59 2.87
C LYS A 79 -0.98 20.65 1.90
N THR A 80 -0.04 21.57 2.13
CA THR A 80 1.15 21.72 1.27
C THR A 80 2.28 20.83 1.77
N ILE A 81 2.77 19.94 0.91
CA ILE A 81 3.98 19.13 1.15
C ILE A 81 5.22 19.98 0.90
N GLN A 82 5.26 20.66 -0.25
CA GLN A 82 6.39 21.47 -0.68
C GLN A 82 5.90 22.62 -1.56
N ALA A 83 6.23 23.84 -1.19
CA ALA A 83 5.88 25.04 -1.96
C ALA A 83 7.03 25.45 -2.90
N GLY A 84 6.69 26.19 -3.96
CA GLY A 84 7.65 26.93 -4.78
C GLY A 84 8.59 26.07 -5.62
N VAL A 85 8.12 24.91 -6.12
CA VAL A 85 8.91 24.09 -7.04
C VAL A 85 9.01 24.82 -8.39
N THR A 86 10.24 25.02 -8.88
CA THR A 86 10.54 25.71 -10.15
C THR A 86 11.46 24.93 -11.07
N SER A 87 12.00 23.80 -10.61
CA SER A 87 12.90 22.93 -11.38
C SER A 87 12.22 21.60 -11.66
N TYR A 88 12.36 21.08 -12.88
CA TYR A 88 11.71 19.84 -13.31
C TYR A 88 12.70 18.96 -14.08
N PRO A 89 12.83 17.66 -13.76
CA PRO A 89 12.17 16.96 -12.66
C PRO A 89 12.69 17.38 -11.27
N THR A 90 11.85 17.28 -10.23
CA THR A 90 12.24 17.40 -8.82
C THR A 90 11.79 16.14 -8.06
N ASN A 91 12.69 15.54 -7.28
CA ASN A 91 12.38 14.40 -6.42
C ASN A 91 11.94 14.86 -5.03
N ILE A 92 10.89 14.25 -4.51
CA ILE A 92 10.28 14.57 -3.22
C ILE A 92 10.17 13.29 -2.39
N THR A 93 10.54 13.39 -1.12
CA THR A 93 10.32 12.35 -0.11
C THR A 93 9.20 12.80 0.81
N LEU A 94 8.16 11.97 0.96
CA LEU A 94 7.05 12.19 1.88
C LEU A 94 7.14 11.16 3.01
N THR A 95 7.29 11.62 4.24
CA THR A 95 7.40 10.74 5.41
C THR A 95 6.07 10.62 6.16
N GLY A 96 5.90 9.50 6.88
CA GLY A 96 4.76 9.30 7.77
C GLY A 96 4.65 10.39 8.84
N THR A 97 5.80 10.82 9.38
CA THR A 97 5.87 11.93 10.36
C THR A 97 5.45 13.28 9.76
N GLN A 98 5.75 13.54 8.49
CA GLN A 98 5.28 14.74 7.79
C GLN A 98 3.76 14.69 7.61
N ILE A 99 3.21 13.54 7.18
CA ILE A 99 1.76 13.34 7.04
C ILE A 99 1.06 13.59 8.38
N LYS A 100 1.56 12.99 9.47
CA LYS A 100 1.07 13.21 10.83
C LYS A 100 1.07 14.68 11.22
N SER A 101 2.15 15.40 10.89
CA SER A 101 2.25 16.84 11.18
C SER A 101 1.25 17.68 10.38
N LEU A 102 1.01 17.33 9.11
CA LEU A 102 0.08 18.07 8.23
C LEU A 102 -1.39 17.90 8.66
N PHE A 103 -1.76 16.71 9.13
CA PHE A 103 -3.15 16.35 9.46
C PHE A 103 -3.43 16.22 10.96
N GLY A 104 -2.42 16.33 11.82
CA GLY A 104 -2.53 16.28 13.28
C GLY A 104 -2.72 14.87 13.87
N VAL A 105 -2.81 13.84 13.04
CA VAL A 105 -3.05 12.45 13.45
C VAL A 105 -2.22 11.48 12.61
N SER A 106 -1.72 10.40 13.21
CA SER A 106 -1.07 9.33 12.45
C SER A 106 -2.08 8.64 11.52
N SER A 107 -1.61 8.17 10.38
CA SER A 107 -2.42 7.42 9.42
C SER A 107 -2.94 6.13 10.04
N VAL A 108 -4.20 5.79 9.78
CA VAL A 108 -4.81 4.52 10.20
C VAL A 108 -5.25 3.69 9.00
N LEU A 109 -5.55 2.41 9.21
CA LEU A 109 -6.02 1.51 8.15
C LEU A 109 -7.18 2.14 7.35
N GLY A 110 -7.07 2.14 6.03
CA GLY A 110 -8.08 2.69 5.12
C GLY A 110 -7.87 4.17 4.79
N ASP A 111 -6.98 4.88 5.48
CA ASP A 111 -6.61 6.23 5.07
C ASP A 111 -5.92 6.21 3.69
N SER A 112 -6.16 7.25 2.91
CA SER A 112 -5.52 7.49 1.61
C SER A 112 -5.08 8.94 1.50
N TYR A 113 -3.94 9.14 0.86
CA TYR A 113 -3.31 10.44 0.69
C TYR A 113 -3.07 10.69 -0.80
N THR A 114 -3.93 11.50 -1.40
CA THR A 114 -3.84 11.85 -2.81
C THR A 114 -3.03 13.13 -2.95
N ILE A 115 -1.97 13.04 -3.74
CA ILE A 115 -1.00 14.12 -3.97
C ILE A 115 -1.24 14.68 -5.36
N GLY A 116 -1.16 16.01 -5.49
CA GLY A 116 -1.19 16.73 -6.75
C GLY A 116 -0.34 18.00 -6.67
N ALA A 117 -0.37 18.81 -7.71
CA ALA A 117 0.37 20.08 -7.76
C ALA A 117 -0.57 21.23 -8.09
N ASN A 118 -0.64 22.25 -7.24
CA ASN A 118 -1.24 23.53 -7.61
C ASN A 118 -0.31 24.25 -8.58
N ILE A 119 -0.87 24.91 -9.58
CA ILE A 119 -0.11 25.58 -10.64
C ILE A 119 -0.29 27.07 -10.52
N THR A 120 0.82 27.81 -10.51
CA THR A 120 0.81 29.26 -10.77
C THR A 120 1.45 29.49 -12.12
N THR A 121 0.71 30.03 -13.09
CA THR A 121 1.25 30.35 -14.43
C THR A 121 2.17 31.58 -14.38
N GLU A 122 2.95 31.82 -15.43
CA GLU A 122 3.75 33.06 -15.54
C GLU A 122 2.89 34.32 -15.47
N GLY A 123 1.64 34.26 -15.96
CA GLY A 123 0.65 35.33 -15.82
C GLY A 123 0.08 35.49 -14.40
N GLY A 124 0.53 34.69 -13.43
CA GLY A 124 0.10 34.73 -12.04
C GLY A 124 -1.24 34.03 -11.77
N LYS A 125 -1.84 33.37 -12.78
CA LYS A 125 -3.11 32.67 -12.60
C LYS A 125 -2.90 31.37 -11.84
N PHE A 126 -3.77 31.13 -10.87
CA PHE A 126 -3.70 29.98 -9.98
C PHE A 126 -4.72 28.91 -10.38
N TYR A 127 -4.25 27.68 -10.52
CA TYR A 127 -5.07 26.50 -10.80
C TYR A 127 -4.82 25.44 -9.71
N PRO A 128 -5.81 25.14 -8.87
CA PRO A 128 -5.64 24.18 -7.78
C PRO A 128 -5.68 22.73 -8.28
N ALA A 129 -4.91 21.84 -7.62
CA ALA A 129 -5.00 20.40 -7.80
C ALA A 129 -6.31 19.81 -7.28
N PHE A 130 -6.83 20.39 -6.19
CA PHE A 130 -8.03 19.94 -5.49
C PHE A 130 -8.88 21.17 -5.14
N SER A 131 -10.19 21.09 -5.37
CA SER A 131 -11.12 22.18 -5.11
C SER A 131 -12.50 21.62 -4.78
N THR A 132 -13.25 22.31 -3.91
CA THR A 132 -14.68 22.06 -3.64
C THR A 132 -15.59 22.99 -4.44
N LEU A 133 -15.05 24.02 -5.09
CA LEU A 133 -15.80 25.16 -5.62
C LEU A 133 -15.69 25.33 -7.16
N GLY A 134 -15.00 24.44 -7.87
CA GLY A 134 -14.91 24.51 -9.33
C GLY A 134 -13.67 23.88 -9.95
N GLU A 135 -13.35 24.32 -11.18
CA GLU A 135 -12.30 23.80 -12.07
C GLU A 135 -10.96 23.57 -11.34
N THR A 136 -10.50 22.32 -11.40
CA THR A 136 -9.14 21.96 -10.99
C THR A 136 -8.23 22.02 -12.21
N ASN A 137 -6.92 22.02 -11.98
CA ASN A 137 -5.96 21.88 -13.07
C ASN A 137 -6.04 20.53 -13.81
N ASN A 138 -6.94 19.63 -13.40
CA ASN A 138 -7.11 18.28 -13.95
C ASN A 138 -8.48 18.06 -14.62
N GLY A 139 -9.33 19.09 -14.73
CA GLY A 139 -10.62 19.00 -15.41
C GLY A 139 -10.44 18.50 -16.85
N GLY A 140 -10.90 17.28 -17.14
CA GLY A 140 -10.75 16.65 -18.47
C GLY A 140 -9.35 16.15 -18.81
N LEU A 141 -8.36 16.23 -17.91
CA LEU A 141 -7.00 15.73 -18.19
C LEU A 141 -6.85 14.21 -18.00
N SER A 142 -7.79 13.57 -17.30
CA SER A 142 -7.87 12.11 -17.20
C SER A 142 -8.06 11.41 -18.56
N SER A 143 -8.38 12.14 -19.64
CA SER A 143 -8.43 11.61 -21.00
C SER A 143 -7.12 11.74 -21.79
N VAL A 144 -6.08 12.40 -21.25
CA VAL A 144 -4.76 12.46 -21.90
C VAL A 144 -3.95 11.24 -21.51
N ALA A 145 -3.83 10.28 -22.44
CA ALA A 145 -3.12 9.03 -22.22
C ALA A 145 -1.68 9.27 -21.73
N GLY A 146 -1.32 8.60 -20.64
CA GLY A 146 0.01 8.68 -20.03
C GLY A 146 0.22 9.88 -19.08
N SER A 147 -0.72 10.82 -19.00
CA SER A 147 -0.66 11.88 -18.01
C SER A 147 -0.98 11.34 -16.61
N THR A 148 -0.18 11.74 -15.62
CA THR A 148 -0.36 11.35 -14.22
C THR A 148 -0.33 12.60 -13.35
N PRO A 149 -1.41 13.38 -13.31
CA PRO A 149 -1.41 14.63 -12.55
C PRO A 149 -1.55 14.43 -11.04
N GLN A 150 -1.88 13.21 -10.60
CA GLN A 150 -2.05 12.83 -9.20
C GLN A 150 -1.48 11.43 -8.94
N ILE A 151 -1.01 11.21 -7.72
CA ILE A 151 -0.61 9.89 -7.19
C ILE A 151 -1.26 9.69 -5.82
N THR A 152 -1.39 8.45 -5.37
CA THR A 152 -1.98 8.16 -4.05
C THR A 152 -1.15 7.14 -3.28
N PHE A 153 -0.93 7.42 -2.00
CA PHE A 153 -0.44 6.44 -1.03
C PHE A 153 -1.57 6.06 -0.09
N ALA A 154 -1.77 4.75 0.13
CA ALA A 154 -2.81 4.23 1.01
C ALA A 154 -2.20 3.57 2.25
N ALA A 155 -2.87 3.73 3.38
CA ALA A 155 -2.59 3.04 4.63
C ALA A 155 -3.27 1.67 4.63
N VAL A 156 -2.47 0.62 4.60
CA VAL A 156 -2.90 -0.77 4.42
C VAL A 156 -2.26 -1.69 5.46
N CYS A 157 -2.89 -2.84 5.71
CA CYS A 157 -2.28 -3.96 6.41
C CYS A 157 -1.53 -4.84 5.40
N GLN A 158 -0.44 -4.33 4.82
CA GLN A 158 0.43 -5.14 3.97
C GLN A 158 1.48 -5.83 4.83
N PHE A 159 1.77 -7.09 4.53
CA PHE A 159 2.82 -7.83 5.21
C PHE A 159 4.20 -7.18 4.99
N LYS A 160 4.89 -6.89 6.09
CA LYS A 160 6.33 -6.61 6.11
C LYS A 160 6.95 -7.47 7.21
N MET A 161 7.95 -8.29 6.87
CA MET A 161 8.57 -9.20 7.85
C MET A 161 9.16 -8.46 9.06
N SER A 162 9.65 -7.23 8.89
CA SER A 162 10.14 -6.39 9.99
C SER A 162 9.14 -6.20 11.13
N ASP A 163 7.84 -6.22 10.80
CA ASP A 163 6.75 -6.10 11.79
C ASP A 163 6.60 -7.40 12.59
N TYR A 164 7.00 -8.53 12.01
CA TYR A 164 6.98 -9.88 12.59
C TYR A 164 8.28 -10.23 13.34
N GLY A 165 9.39 -9.58 13.01
CA GLY A 165 10.67 -9.69 13.70
C GLY A 165 11.86 -9.32 12.80
N ALA A 166 13.04 -9.16 13.40
CA ALA A 166 14.25 -8.88 12.63
C ALA A 166 14.77 -10.17 11.95
N VAL A 167 15.20 -10.07 10.70
CA VAL A 167 15.81 -11.20 9.97
C VAL A 167 17.00 -11.76 10.76
N GLY A 168 17.07 -13.09 10.86
CA GLY A 168 18.11 -13.81 11.60
C GLY A 168 17.88 -13.91 13.11
N THR A 169 16.71 -13.47 13.61
CA THR A 169 16.39 -13.55 15.05
C THR A 169 15.35 -14.63 15.36
N ILE A 170 15.33 -15.06 16.62
CA ILE A 170 14.28 -15.90 17.19
C ILE A 170 13.37 -15.00 18.03
N VAL A 171 12.08 -15.00 17.71
CA VAL A 171 11.07 -14.14 18.31
C VAL A 171 10.02 -15.02 19.00
N PRO A 172 9.57 -14.68 20.22
CA PRO A 172 8.51 -15.43 20.88
C PRO A 172 7.15 -15.12 20.25
N TYR A 173 6.43 -16.17 19.86
CA TYR A 173 5.05 -16.08 19.37
C TYR A 173 4.11 -16.78 20.35
N THR A 174 2.89 -16.29 20.45
CA THR A 174 1.80 -16.92 21.19
C THR A 174 0.98 -17.78 20.25
N VAL A 175 0.68 -19.01 20.64
CA VAL A 175 -0.24 -19.88 19.93
C VAL A 175 -1.65 -19.35 20.10
N VAL A 176 -2.28 -18.95 19.00
CA VAL A 176 -3.68 -18.50 18.97
C VAL A 176 -4.60 -19.70 18.79
N THR A 177 -4.23 -20.58 17.88
CA THR A 177 -4.97 -21.80 17.57
C THR A 177 -3.98 -22.87 17.16
N ASP A 178 -4.21 -24.09 17.64
CA ASP A 178 -3.58 -25.28 17.14
C ASP A 178 -4.63 -26.40 17.12
N GLU A 179 -5.14 -26.73 15.94
CA GLU A 179 -6.22 -27.71 15.82
C GLU A 179 -5.71 -29.17 15.99
N TRP A 180 -4.40 -29.43 15.94
CA TRP A 180 -3.82 -30.73 16.36
C TRP A 180 -3.74 -30.88 17.88
N ALA A 181 -3.83 -29.78 18.62
CA ALA A 181 -3.80 -29.71 20.08
C ALA A 181 -2.47 -30.17 20.73
N ASP A 182 -1.37 -30.12 19.99
CA ASP A 182 -0.03 -30.36 20.54
C ASP A 182 0.52 -29.11 21.25
N TYR A 183 0.05 -27.94 20.84
CA TYR A 183 0.22 -26.69 21.55
C TYR A 183 -1.07 -26.24 22.22
N SER A 184 -0.96 -25.77 23.46
CA SER A 184 -2.07 -25.11 24.14
C SER A 184 -2.22 -23.67 23.64
N ALA A 185 -3.46 -23.19 23.49
CA ALA A 185 -3.70 -21.77 23.23
C ALA A 185 -3.07 -20.90 24.35
N GLY A 186 -2.37 -19.84 23.98
CA GLY A 186 -1.59 -19.00 24.90
C GLY A 186 -0.14 -19.49 25.12
N GLN A 187 0.21 -20.71 24.72
CA GLN A 187 1.58 -21.21 24.80
C GLN A 187 2.53 -20.35 23.96
N THR A 188 3.77 -20.21 24.43
CA THR A 188 4.81 -19.50 23.69
C THR A 188 5.64 -20.47 22.86
N VAL A 189 5.79 -20.19 21.57
CA VAL A 189 6.61 -20.95 20.63
C VAL A 189 7.69 -20.04 20.07
N PRO A 190 8.97 -20.48 20.02
CA PRO A 190 10.02 -19.73 19.37
C PRO A 190 9.86 -19.81 17.84
N VAL A 191 9.81 -18.65 17.18
CA VAL A 191 9.75 -18.54 15.72
C VAL A 191 11.04 -17.89 15.22
N THR A 192 11.71 -18.56 14.28
CA THR A 192 12.89 -18.02 13.60
C THR A 192 12.46 -17.19 12.39
N ILE A 193 12.91 -15.95 12.31
CA ILE A 193 12.71 -15.09 11.15
C ILE A 193 13.86 -15.33 10.17
N ILE A 194 13.60 -16.00 9.05
CA ILE A 194 14.64 -16.48 8.13
C ILE A 194 15.06 -15.38 7.16
N ASP A 195 14.09 -14.77 6.48
CA ASP A 195 14.30 -13.71 5.49
C ASP A 195 13.03 -12.87 5.33
N ALA A 196 12.95 -12.01 4.30
CA ALA A 196 11.82 -11.10 4.06
C ALA A 196 10.46 -11.78 3.82
N THR A 197 10.44 -13.08 3.54
CA THR A 197 9.25 -13.85 3.16
C THR A 197 9.11 -15.19 3.88
N HIS A 198 10.09 -15.58 4.69
CA HIS A 198 10.10 -16.88 5.38
C HIS A 198 10.27 -16.75 6.89
N LEU A 199 9.46 -17.50 7.63
CA LEU A 199 9.65 -17.76 9.05
C LEU A 199 9.53 -19.26 9.31
N SER A 200 10.06 -19.74 10.43
CA SER A 200 9.95 -21.16 10.78
C SER A 200 9.80 -21.41 12.27
N PHE A 201 9.25 -22.56 12.59
CA PHE A 201 9.12 -23.03 13.96
C PHE A 201 9.21 -24.56 13.99
N PHE A 202 9.73 -25.10 15.08
CA PHE A 202 9.59 -26.52 15.36
C PHE A 202 8.19 -26.77 15.87
N TYR A 203 7.57 -27.86 15.42
CA TYR A 203 6.25 -28.24 15.86
C TYR A 203 6.32 -29.04 17.17
N GLY A 204 5.24 -29.06 17.95
CA GLY A 204 5.17 -29.53 19.35
C GLY A 204 5.29 -31.03 19.58
N THR A 205 6.17 -31.71 18.85
CA THR A 205 6.45 -33.15 18.99
C THR A 205 7.58 -33.41 19.98
N ASP A 206 7.55 -34.55 20.69
CA ASP A 206 8.64 -34.98 21.58
C ASP A 206 9.91 -35.38 20.80
N VAL A 207 9.78 -35.80 19.54
CA VAL A 207 10.89 -35.95 18.59
C VAL A 207 10.75 -34.94 17.45
N SER A 208 11.44 -33.81 17.57
CA SER A 208 11.49 -32.78 16.52
C SER A 208 12.66 -33.00 15.57
N VAL A 209 12.39 -33.17 14.27
CA VAL A 209 13.40 -33.50 13.24
C VAL A 209 13.76 -32.27 12.40
N LYS A 210 12.77 -31.53 11.91
CA LYS A 210 12.95 -30.33 11.08
C LYS A 210 11.87 -29.29 11.41
N PRO A 211 12.19 -27.99 11.33
CA PRO A 211 11.20 -26.96 11.50
C PRO A 211 10.27 -26.91 10.28
N ILE A 212 9.03 -26.51 10.52
CA ILE A 212 8.10 -26.13 9.45
C ILE A 212 8.45 -24.71 9.01
N VAL A 213 8.72 -24.55 7.72
CA VAL A 213 9.02 -23.24 7.12
C VAL A 213 7.75 -22.72 6.45
N ILE A 214 7.30 -21.55 6.87
CA ILE A 214 6.17 -20.83 6.29
C ILE A 214 6.71 -19.80 5.30
N THR A 215 6.27 -19.92 4.06
CA THR A 215 6.44 -18.90 3.01
C THR A 215 5.25 -17.96 3.05
N ILE A 216 5.50 -16.65 2.96
CA ILE A 216 4.49 -15.61 2.99
C ILE A 216 4.60 -14.79 1.70
N ASN A 217 3.50 -14.60 0.99
CA ASN A 217 3.44 -13.72 -0.16
C ASN A 217 3.10 -12.29 0.29
N PRO A 218 4.02 -11.33 0.19
CA PRO A 218 3.79 -9.94 0.62
C PRO A 218 2.79 -9.17 -0.24
N THR A 219 2.39 -9.73 -1.39
CA THR A 219 1.46 -9.09 -2.34
C THR A 219 0.01 -9.32 -1.94
N ASP A 220 -0.32 -10.56 -1.52
CA ASP A 220 -1.70 -10.98 -1.22
C ASP A 220 -1.87 -11.49 0.22
N ASN A 221 -0.82 -11.44 1.05
CA ASN A 221 -0.79 -11.92 2.43
C ASN A 221 -1.09 -13.42 2.59
N THR A 222 -1.01 -14.23 1.53
CA THR A 222 -1.20 -15.68 1.63
C THR A 222 0.03 -16.36 2.22
N THR A 223 -0.17 -17.52 2.83
CA THR A 223 0.91 -18.37 3.37
C THR A 223 0.93 -19.74 2.72
N SER A 224 2.07 -20.40 2.77
CA SER A 224 2.19 -21.82 2.40
C SER A 224 3.36 -22.45 3.14
N ALA A 225 3.42 -23.77 3.13
CA ALA A 225 4.51 -24.55 3.69
C ALA A 225 4.82 -25.71 2.76
N ALA A 226 6.08 -25.83 2.34
CA ALA A 226 6.54 -26.98 1.58
C ALA A 226 6.49 -28.25 2.43
N SER A 227 6.39 -29.41 1.76
CA SER A 227 6.36 -30.71 2.43
C SER A 227 7.63 -30.93 3.27
N VAL A 228 7.45 -31.22 4.56
CA VAL A 228 8.54 -31.45 5.50
C VAL A 228 8.21 -32.54 6.51
N ALA A 229 9.11 -33.51 6.63
CA ALA A 229 9.11 -34.48 7.72
C ALA A 229 9.55 -33.77 9.01
N TYR A 230 8.59 -33.40 9.87
CA TYR A 230 8.83 -32.44 10.95
C TYR A 230 9.10 -33.10 12.31
N GLY A 231 8.49 -34.25 12.60
CA GLY A 231 8.63 -34.90 13.90
C GLY A 231 7.84 -36.19 14.07
N GLY A 232 7.90 -36.79 15.26
CA GLY A 232 7.19 -38.01 15.66
C GLY A 232 6.79 -37.97 17.14
N TYR A 233 5.88 -38.85 17.55
CA TYR A 233 5.43 -39.00 18.95
C TYR A 233 6.05 -40.27 19.57
N GLY A 234 7.21 -40.14 20.22
CA GLY A 234 7.93 -41.24 20.85
C GLY A 234 8.78 -42.09 19.91
N GLY A 235 8.91 -41.69 18.63
CA GLY A 235 9.66 -42.40 17.60
C GLY A 235 8.93 -42.46 16.26
N PRO A 236 9.30 -43.39 15.36
CA PRO A 236 8.57 -43.62 14.12
C PRO A 236 7.08 -43.95 14.34
N PRO A 237 6.18 -43.58 13.40
CA PRO A 237 6.48 -42.95 12.13
C PRO A 237 6.82 -41.46 12.28
N ILE A 238 7.71 -40.97 11.40
CA ILE A 238 7.93 -39.53 11.26
C ILE A 238 6.81 -38.96 10.40
N PHE A 239 6.15 -37.94 10.91
CA PHE A 239 5.06 -37.25 10.25
C PHE A 239 5.59 -36.15 9.34
N THR A 240 4.84 -35.96 8.27
CA THR A 240 5.07 -34.96 7.24
C THR A 240 3.93 -33.94 7.27
N ALA A 241 4.28 -32.67 7.17
CA ALA A 241 3.35 -31.56 7.03
C ALA A 241 3.55 -30.86 5.69
N VAL A 242 2.45 -30.48 5.04
CA VAL A 242 2.43 -29.66 3.83
C VAL A 242 1.20 -28.76 3.88
N SER A 243 1.29 -27.52 3.39
CA SER A 243 0.12 -26.65 3.39
C SER A 243 -0.97 -27.12 2.43
N LEU A 244 -2.23 -27.12 2.88
CA LEU A 244 -3.39 -27.39 2.06
C LEU A 244 -3.71 -26.16 1.20
N ALA A 245 -3.54 -26.27 -0.12
CA ALA A 245 -3.77 -25.17 -1.05
C ALA A 245 -5.23 -24.66 -1.00
N GLY A 246 -5.42 -23.34 -1.18
CA GLY A 246 -6.75 -22.71 -1.23
C GLY A 246 -7.46 -22.55 0.11
N SER A 247 -6.88 -22.98 1.22
CA SER A 247 -7.43 -22.75 2.56
C SER A 247 -7.42 -21.28 2.93
N ALA A 248 -8.55 -20.74 3.40
CA ALA A 248 -8.64 -19.36 3.92
C ALA A 248 -7.79 -19.14 5.19
N ALA A 249 -7.40 -20.20 5.89
CA ALA A 249 -6.51 -20.12 7.04
C ALA A 249 -5.02 -19.93 6.64
N ASN A 250 -4.69 -20.06 5.35
CA ASN A 250 -3.37 -19.81 4.82
C ASN A 250 -3.14 -18.32 4.56
N ALA A 251 -3.08 -17.55 5.63
CA ALA A 251 -2.92 -16.11 5.55
C ALA A 251 -2.14 -15.56 6.73
N VAL A 252 -1.48 -14.43 6.50
CA VAL A 252 -1.10 -13.51 7.56
C VAL A 252 -2.18 -12.46 7.73
N ALA A 253 -2.39 -12.02 8.97
CA ALA A 253 -3.13 -10.80 9.27
C ALA A 253 -2.15 -9.77 9.83
N PRO A 254 -1.55 -8.91 8.98
CA PRO A 254 -0.50 -7.98 9.38
C PRO A 254 -0.90 -7.12 10.56
N CYS A 255 -2.11 -6.55 10.56
CA CYS A 255 -2.56 -5.70 11.66
C CYS A 255 -2.77 -6.42 13.01
N ASP A 256 -2.98 -7.74 12.99
CA ASP A 256 -3.05 -8.55 14.21
C ASP A 256 -1.71 -9.23 14.54
N LEU A 257 -0.69 -9.05 13.69
CA LEU A 257 0.61 -9.73 13.72
C LEU A 257 0.46 -11.25 13.83
N THR A 258 -0.50 -11.82 13.08
CA THR A 258 -0.73 -13.26 13.08
C THR A 258 -0.31 -13.92 11.78
N VAL A 259 0.27 -15.11 11.90
CA VAL A 259 0.57 -16.02 10.80
C VAL A 259 -0.22 -17.30 10.99
N GLY A 260 -1.02 -17.67 9.99
CA GLY A 260 -1.78 -18.91 9.97
C GLY A 260 -1.34 -19.79 8.81
N VAL A 261 -1.40 -21.11 8.99
CA VAL A 261 -1.31 -22.09 7.90
C VAL A 261 -2.18 -23.29 8.25
N ARG A 262 -2.86 -23.86 7.25
CA ARG A 262 -3.54 -25.15 7.35
C ARG A 262 -2.65 -26.23 6.74
N LEU A 263 -2.30 -27.22 7.54
CA LEU A 263 -1.34 -28.27 7.20
C LEU A 263 -2.03 -29.63 7.14
N SER A 264 -1.72 -30.40 6.10
CA SER A 264 -2.04 -31.83 6.04
C SER A 264 -1.06 -32.62 6.89
N HIS A 265 -1.56 -33.37 7.87
CA HIS A 265 -0.78 -34.26 8.72
C HIS A 265 -0.77 -35.66 8.10
N THR A 266 0.40 -36.12 7.65
CA THR A 266 0.53 -37.40 6.95
C THR A 266 1.73 -38.19 7.45
N SER A 267 1.70 -39.50 7.26
CA SER A 267 2.84 -40.39 7.44
C SER A 267 2.82 -41.46 6.34
N PRO A 268 3.83 -42.34 6.25
CA PRO A 268 3.75 -43.49 5.36
C PRO A 268 2.55 -44.42 5.61
N LEU A 269 1.90 -44.31 6.79
CA LEU A 269 0.72 -45.10 7.16
C LEU A 269 -0.60 -44.46 6.70
N GLY A 270 -0.59 -43.20 6.26
CA GLY A 270 -1.78 -42.52 5.75
C GLY A 270 -1.88 -41.04 6.12
N SER A 271 -3.07 -40.48 5.91
CA SER A 271 -3.43 -39.13 6.32
C SER A 271 -4.20 -39.15 7.64
N TYR A 272 -3.95 -38.15 8.47
CA TYR A 272 -4.55 -37.99 9.80
C TYR A 272 -5.42 -36.73 9.87
N GLY A 273 -5.54 -36.00 8.77
CA GLY A 273 -6.40 -34.82 8.61
C GLY A 273 -5.63 -33.53 8.33
N ASP A 274 -6.39 -32.46 8.12
CA ASP A 274 -5.89 -31.13 7.81
C ASP A 274 -6.27 -30.16 8.92
N PHE A 275 -5.29 -29.46 9.48
CA PHE A 275 -5.46 -28.71 10.71
C PHE A 275 -4.72 -27.38 10.64
N THR A 276 -5.31 -26.37 11.25
CA THR A 276 -4.77 -25.02 11.28
C THR A 276 -3.92 -24.78 12.51
N ILE A 277 -2.72 -24.24 12.29
CA ILE A 277 -1.93 -23.59 13.32
C ILE A 277 -1.89 -22.09 13.03
N LYS A 278 -2.17 -21.29 14.06
CA LYS A 278 -2.13 -19.83 14.02
C LYS A 278 -1.29 -19.31 15.17
N LEU A 279 -0.26 -18.55 14.84
CA LEU A 279 0.69 -17.95 15.77
C LEU A 279 0.55 -16.42 15.71
N LYS A 280 0.72 -15.75 16.86
CA LYS A 280 0.71 -14.29 16.99
C LYS A 280 2.02 -13.82 17.59
N LYS A 281 2.69 -12.84 16.96
CA LYS A 281 3.89 -12.23 17.54
C LYS A 281 3.54 -11.63 18.92
N LYS A 282 4.39 -11.85 19.92
CA LYS A 282 4.27 -11.18 21.23
C LYS A 282 4.71 -9.72 21.17
#